data_AF-A0A0R2V8T7-F1
#
_entry.id   AF-A0A0R2V8T7-F1
#
_cell.length_a   1.000
_cell.length_b   1.000
_cell.length_c   1.000
_cell.angle_alpha   90.00
_cell.angle_beta   90.00
_cell.angle_gamma   90.00
#
_symmetry.space_group_name_H-M   'P 1'
#
loop_
_entity.id
_entity.type
_entity.pdbx_description
1 polymer ?
#
loop_
_entity_poly.entity_id
_entity_poly.type
_entity_poly.pdbx_seq_one_letter_code
_entity_poly.pdbx_strand_id
1 'polypeptide(L)'
;MQLNKIKLALGFAAAATMAMPMVASAAADQEKAMSNANNWAHPRGQHDNQAYSKLTQVNKGNVKNLKAAWTFATGVNRGHEGSPLVIGNMMYVHTAFPNNVYALDLNNDQKIVWSYFPKQDPSVQAVLCCDNVNRGLGFGDGMIFLQQNDGQLVALDAKTGAKKWDVSNVDPKVGATNTNAPHVIKDKVLTGCSGAEFGVRCFIAAYNIADGSLAWKAMSTGPDSEVLIGADFNKENPLYSALSVYEDVNGGNAMGGSFKKIPTDQLQGGVADLGVKTWLKPQAVKDGWQHGGGSVWGWWPYDAKTNLVYYGTGNPSVWNPDVRPGDNKWSMTVFARDLDTGMARWGMQMTPHDEWDYDGINEVILFDKGGKTYAWHHDRNGFAYTWTAAEGTLVAAEKVHPFVNWATDVDLKSGVPNKLAEHSTHQDYNTKGTCPAALGTKDQQPAAYSPKTGLIYSPLNHVCMTYEPVESKYVAGQPWVGATLTMFAGPDGVMGGFAAYDPMTNKKVWYNKEKFSAWGGA
;
A
#
# COMPACT_ATOMS: atom_id res chain seq x y z
N MET A 1 -75.40 -6.22 51.39
CA MET A 1 -74.87 -7.33 50.58
C MET A 1 -74.43 -6.75 49.24
N GLN A 2 -73.22 -7.12 48.78
CA GLN A 2 -72.66 -6.91 47.42
C GLN A 2 -72.17 -5.51 46.98
N LEU A 3 -70.84 -5.35 47.09
CA LEU A 3 -69.84 -4.93 46.10
C LEU A 3 -70.26 -4.02 44.92
N ASN A 4 -69.53 -2.91 44.76
CA ASN A 4 -68.90 -2.61 43.47
C ASN A 4 -67.56 -1.88 43.64
N LYS A 5 -66.60 -2.30 42.81
CA LYS A 5 -65.17 -1.94 42.81
C LYS A 5 -64.94 -0.58 42.15
N ILE A 6 -64.14 0.28 42.78
CA ILE A 6 -63.32 1.29 42.08
C ILE A 6 -61.94 1.25 42.73
N LYS A 7 -60.92 0.80 41.98
CA LYS A 7 -59.51 0.87 42.39
C LYS A 7 -58.94 2.21 41.94
N LEU A 8 -58.49 2.97 42.94
CA LEU A 8 -57.77 4.22 42.83
C LEU A 8 -56.38 3.99 42.22
N ALA A 9 -56.04 4.74 41.19
CA ALA A 9 -54.70 4.80 40.61
C ALA A 9 -53.76 5.55 41.56
N LEU A 10 -52.71 4.88 42.04
CA LEU A 10 -51.55 5.52 42.64
C LEU A 10 -50.39 5.43 41.64
N GLY A 11 -49.95 6.59 41.16
CA GLY A 11 -48.78 6.74 40.31
C GLY A 11 -47.50 6.47 41.10
N PHE A 12 -46.71 5.51 40.62
CA PHE A 12 -45.29 5.41 40.93
C PHE A 12 -44.51 5.95 39.73
N ALA A 13 -43.96 7.16 39.88
CA ALA A 13 -42.96 7.68 38.96
C ALA A 13 -41.60 7.04 39.33
N ALA A 14 -41.24 5.95 38.64
CA ALA A 14 -39.89 5.43 38.66
C ALA A 14 -39.05 6.22 37.65
N ALA A 15 -38.17 7.09 38.14
CA ALA A 15 -37.14 7.73 37.33
C ALA A 15 -36.10 6.68 36.93
N ALA A 16 -36.27 6.09 35.74
CA ALA A 16 -35.23 5.28 35.11
C ALA A 16 -34.20 6.22 34.49
N THR A 17 -33.08 6.45 35.19
CA THR A 17 -31.88 7.00 34.57
C THR A 17 -31.35 5.98 33.57
N MET A 18 -31.64 6.18 32.28
CA MET A 18 -30.94 5.48 31.20
C MET A 18 -29.47 5.93 31.24
N ALA A 19 -28.61 5.11 31.83
CA ALA A 19 -27.19 5.17 31.56
C ALA A 19 -27.00 4.72 30.10
N MET A 20 -26.80 5.68 29.18
CA MET A 20 -26.30 5.34 27.85
C MET A 20 -24.93 4.70 28.05
N PRO A 21 -24.66 3.49 27.54
CA PRO A 21 -23.31 2.96 27.56
C PRO A 21 -22.46 3.92 26.73
N MET A 22 -21.47 4.55 27.36
CA MET A 22 -20.40 5.22 26.63
C MET A 22 -19.74 4.14 25.79
N VAL A 23 -20.03 4.13 24.49
CA VAL A 23 -19.29 3.31 23.53
C VAL A 23 -17.87 3.87 23.57
N ALA A 24 -16.98 3.19 24.29
CA ALA A 24 -15.57 3.49 24.23
C ALA A 24 -15.14 3.31 22.78
N SER A 25 -14.65 4.38 22.15
CA SER A 25 -14.05 4.29 20.82
C SER A 25 -12.81 3.41 20.93
N ALA A 26 -12.75 2.30 20.19
CA ALA A 26 -11.54 1.50 20.08
C ALA A 26 -10.37 2.36 19.56
N ALA A 27 -9.15 2.06 20.02
CA ALA A 27 -7.93 2.83 19.74
C ALA A 27 -8.03 4.35 20.03
N ALA A 28 -8.89 4.79 20.96
CA ALA A 28 -8.96 6.20 21.36
C ALA A 28 -7.64 6.76 21.90
N ASP A 29 -6.77 5.90 22.43
CA ASP A 29 -5.41 6.22 22.86
C ASP A 29 -4.49 6.55 21.67
N GLN A 30 -4.64 5.87 20.54
CA GLN A 30 -3.95 6.19 19.29
C GLN A 30 -4.37 7.57 18.77
N GLU A 31 -5.67 7.86 18.69
CA GLU A 31 -6.20 9.17 18.26
C GLU A 31 -5.68 10.30 19.16
N LYS A 32 -5.74 10.08 20.48
CA LYS A 32 -5.17 11.01 21.45
C LYS A 32 -3.66 11.17 21.25
N ALA A 33 -2.93 10.08 21.02
CA ALA A 33 -1.49 10.13 20.82
C ALA A 33 -1.12 10.89 19.54
N MET A 34 -1.82 10.66 18.42
CA MET A 34 -1.61 11.37 17.15
C MET A 34 -1.92 12.87 17.25
N SER A 35 -2.85 13.28 18.11
CA SER A 35 -3.14 14.72 18.32
C SER A 35 -2.00 15.49 19.01
N ASN A 36 -1.09 14.79 19.70
CA ASN A 36 0.05 15.39 20.38
C ASN A 36 1.26 15.47 19.44
N ALA A 37 1.70 16.68 19.13
CA ALA A 37 2.82 16.93 18.21
C ALA A 37 4.18 16.36 18.67
N ASN A 38 4.32 15.97 19.95
CA ASN A 38 5.52 15.31 20.48
C ASN A 38 5.53 13.79 20.24
N ASN A 39 4.46 13.22 19.70
CA ASN A 39 4.36 11.80 19.41
C ASN A 39 4.50 11.52 17.90
N TRP A 40 4.83 10.26 17.60
CA TRP A 40 4.72 9.64 16.28
C TRP A 40 4.03 8.28 16.46
N ALA A 41 2.69 8.29 16.50
CA ALA A 41 1.88 7.17 17.01
C ALA A 41 1.26 6.27 15.91
N HIS A 42 1.66 6.49 14.66
CA HIS A 42 1.23 5.73 13.48
C HIS A 42 2.46 5.56 12.56
N PRO A 43 2.58 4.49 11.75
CA PRO A 43 3.74 4.28 10.86
C PRO A 43 4.12 5.52 10.03
N ARG A 44 3.12 6.32 9.66
CA ARG A 44 3.27 7.55 8.86
C ARG A 44 2.94 8.84 9.63
N GLY A 45 2.96 8.76 10.95
CA GLY A 45 2.68 9.86 11.87
C GLY A 45 1.19 10.11 12.10
N GLN A 46 0.37 10.08 11.04
CA GLN A 46 -1.09 10.27 11.06
C GLN A 46 -1.77 9.32 10.06
N HIS A 47 -3.11 9.26 10.10
CA HIS A 47 -3.94 8.49 9.17
C HIS A 47 -3.89 8.97 7.72
N ASP A 48 -3.52 10.22 7.46
CA ASP A 48 -3.52 10.81 6.11
C ASP A 48 -2.24 10.51 5.30
N ASN A 49 -1.28 9.79 5.90
CA ASN A 49 0.04 9.48 5.36
C ASN A 49 0.91 10.68 4.97
N GLN A 50 0.59 11.90 5.41
CA GLN A 50 1.34 13.10 5.02
C GLN A 50 2.78 13.12 5.53
N ALA A 51 3.11 12.37 6.59
CA ALA A 51 4.40 12.43 7.30
C ALA A 51 4.86 13.85 7.65
N TYR A 52 3.90 14.71 7.97
CA TYR A 52 4.16 16.10 8.30
C TYR A 52 4.18 16.31 9.82
N SER A 53 5.27 16.91 10.32
CA SER A 53 5.34 17.39 11.70
C SER A 53 5.05 18.89 11.78
N LYS A 54 4.24 19.28 12.78
CA LYS A 54 3.95 20.69 13.11
C LYS A 54 5.04 21.35 13.96
N LEU A 55 6.04 20.60 14.41
CA LEU A 55 7.14 21.12 15.23
C LEU A 55 8.01 22.09 14.42
N THR A 56 8.44 23.20 15.04
CA THR A 56 9.18 24.28 14.38
C THR A 56 10.51 24.62 15.07
N GLN A 57 10.88 23.89 16.12
CA GLN A 57 12.12 24.10 16.87
C GLN A 57 13.34 24.00 15.93
N VAL A 58 13.39 22.98 15.08
CA VAL A 58 14.35 22.87 13.98
C VAL A 58 13.76 23.51 12.73
N ASN A 59 14.49 24.44 12.12
CA ASN A 59 14.05 25.20 10.96
C ASN A 59 15.24 25.65 10.10
N LYS A 60 14.95 26.31 8.97
CA LYS A 60 15.97 26.76 8.00
C LYS A 60 17.08 27.62 8.60
N GLY A 61 16.80 28.37 9.67
CA GLY A 61 17.78 29.25 10.32
C GLY A 61 18.79 28.52 11.21
N ASN A 62 18.42 27.35 11.75
CA ASN A 62 19.22 26.64 12.76
C ASN A 62 19.55 25.18 12.42
N VAL A 63 19.01 24.60 11.34
CA VAL A 63 19.25 23.18 10.95
C VAL A 63 20.74 22.85 10.77
N LYS A 64 21.55 23.84 10.36
CA LYS A 64 23.02 23.72 10.27
C LYS A 64 23.72 23.39 11.61
N ASN A 65 23.02 23.57 12.73
CA ASN A 65 23.53 23.30 14.08
C ASN A 65 23.12 21.92 14.60
N LEU A 66 22.38 21.12 13.83
CA LEU A 66 21.90 19.80 14.25
C LEU A 66 23.08 18.86 14.53
N LYS A 67 22.98 18.08 15.61
CA LYS A 67 23.98 17.09 16.03
C LYS A 67 23.28 15.80 16.44
N ALA A 68 23.97 14.66 16.32
CA ALA A 68 23.50 13.41 16.88
C ALA A 68 23.41 13.55 18.41
N ALA A 69 22.24 13.24 18.98
CA ALA A 69 22.02 13.27 20.42
C ALA A 69 22.45 11.96 21.10
N TRP A 70 22.10 10.83 20.49
CA TRP A 70 22.43 9.48 20.93
C TRP A 70 22.24 8.50 19.75
N THR A 71 22.70 7.26 19.91
CA THR A 71 22.50 6.17 18.95
C THR A 71 22.11 4.90 19.67
N PHE A 72 21.38 4.01 18.99
CA PHE A 72 20.99 2.70 19.50
C PHE A 72 21.25 1.65 18.42
N ALA A 73 21.99 0.59 18.77
CA ALA A 73 22.26 -0.51 17.86
C ALA A 73 21.19 -1.60 18.06
N THR A 74 20.50 -1.98 16.99
CA THR A 74 19.45 -3.01 17.03
C THR A 74 20.00 -4.43 17.19
N GLY A 75 21.30 -4.64 16.99
CA GLY A 75 21.93 -5.97 17.00
C GLY A 75 21.55 -6.85 15.81
N VAL A 76 20.88 -6.29 14.80
CA VAL A 76 20.44 -6.98 13.58
C VAL A 76 21.02 -6.23 12.37
N ASN A 77 21.46 -6.98 11.35
CA ASN A 77 21.98 -6.44 10.09
C ASN A 77 20.85 -6.34 9.04
N ARG A 78 21.19 -6.17 7.75
CA ARG A 78 20.24 -6.07 6.61
C ARG A 78 19.45 -4.76 6.59
N GLY A 79 18.55 -4.61 5.61
CA GLY A 79 17.77 -3.38 5.41
C GLY A 79 16.88 -3.04 6.61
N HIS A 80 17.06 -1.84 7.16
CA HIS A 80 16.18 -1.28 8.18
C HIS A 80 15.24 -0.26 7.54
N GLU A 81 14.04 -0.72 7.17
CA GLU A 81 12.97 0.12 6.65
C GLU A 81 12.05 0.64 7.75
N GLY A 82 11.13 1.54 7.39
CA GLY A 82 10.20 2.14 8.32
C GLY A 82 10.85 3.13 9.29
N SER A 83 10.12 3.44 10.36
CA SER A 83 10.59 4.31 11.44
C SER A 83 10.07 3.85 12.80
N PRO A 84 10.72 4.24 13.91
CA PRO A 84 10.19 4.00 15.24
C PRO A 84 8.81 4.64 15.46
N LEU A 85 8.04 4.07 16.39
CA LEU A 85 6.89 4.75 16.99
C LEU A 85 7.33 5.47 18.27
N VAL A 86 6.73 6.63 18.56
CA VAL A 86 6.95 7.37 19.82
C VAL A 86 5.62 7.75 20.44
N ILE A 87 5.34 7.23 21.63
CA ILE A 87 4.12 7.51 22.40
C ILE A 87 4.50 7.93 23.82
N GLY A 88 4.34 9.23 24.10
CA GLY A 88 4.79 9.81 25.37
C GLY A 88 6.30 9.74 25.51
N ASN A 89 6.78 9.05 26.52
CA ASN A 89 8.22 8.82 26.75
C ASN A 89 8.73 7.49 26.17
N MET A 90 7.87 6.66 25.58
CA MET A 90 8.30 5.37 25.05
C MET A 90 8.55 5.46 23.55
N MET A 91 9.74 5.03 23.12
CA MET A 91 10.06 4.78 21.72
C MET A 91 10.07 3.28 21.44
N TYR A 92 9.36 2.84 20.40
CA TYR A 92 9.33 1.46 19.97
C TYR A 92 10.11 1.31 18.66
N VAL A 93 11.13 0.46 18.68
CA VAL A 93 12.03 0.21 17.55
C VAL A 93 11.86 -1.23 17.09
N HIS A 94 11.68 -1.43 15.79
CA HIS A 94 11.64 -2.75 15.14
C HIS A 94 12.92 -3.01 14.34
N THR A 95 13.10 -4.25 13.89
CA THR A 95 14.25 -4.66 13.08
C THR A 95 13.83 -5.41 11.81
N ALA A 96 14.78 -5.57 10.88
CA ALA A 96 14.75 -6.66 9.89
C ALA A 96 14.60 -8.05 10.57
N PHE A 97 14.44 -9.10 9.77
CA PHE A 97 14.36 -10.49 10.26
C PHE A 97 15.39 -10.77 11.39
N PRO A 98 14.99 -11.34 12.54
CA PRO A 98 13.70 -12.00 12.79
C PRO A 98 12.60 -11.05 13.33
N ASN A 99 12.67 -9.74 13.08
CA ASN A 99 11.66 -8.75 13.51
C ASN A 99 11.60 -8.57 15.03
N ASN A 100 12.75 -8.30 15.65
CA ASN A 100 12.84 -7.95 17.06
C ASN A 100 12.13 -6.61 17.33
N VAL A 101 11.61 -6.45 18.54
CA VAL A 101 11.02 -5.18 19.01
C VAL A 101 11.69 -4.76 20.33
N TYR A 102 12.03 -3.48 20.43
CA TYR A 102 12.57 -2.85 21.63
C TYR A 102 11.69 -1.67 22.05
N ALA A 103 11.40 -1.56 23.35
CA ALA A 103 10.77 -0.38 23.91
C ALA A 103 11.79 0.37 24.78
N LEU A 104 12.07 1.63 24.42
CA LEU A 104 13.10 2.48 25.02
C LEU A 104 12.46 3.63 25.78
N ASP A 105 12.85 3.83 27.04
CA ASP A 105 12.41 4.99 27.84
C ASP A 105 13.26 6.22 27.53
N LEU A 106 12.66 7.18 26.82
CA LEU A 106 13.30 8.43 26.42
C LEU A 106 13.67 9.33 27.61
N ASN A 107 13.10 9.11 28.79
CA ASN A 107 13.40 9.87 30.01
C ASN A 107 14.51 9.24 30.88
N ASN A 108 15.02 8.06 30.50
CA ASN A 108 15.96 7.29 31.31
C ASN A 108 17.07 6.70 30.44
N ASP A 109 17.87 7.58 29.82
CA ASP A 109 19.01 7.24 28.96
C ASP A 109 18.69 6.15 27.91
N GLN A 110 17.46 6.20 27.35
CA GLN A 110 16.96 5.25 26.35
C GLN A 110 17.07 3.79 26.81
N LYS A 111 16.94 3.54 28.12
CA LYS A 111 16.95 2.20 28.70
C LYS A 111 15.89 1.33 28.04
N ILE A 112 16.28 0.13 27.64
CA ILE A 112 15.35 -0.91 27.20
C ILE A 112 14.45 -1.29 28.38
N VAL A 113 13.16 -0.95 28.28
CA VAL A 113 12.14 -1.31 29.27
C VAL A 113 11.70 -2.75 29.07
N TRP A 114 11.50 -3.14 27.81
CA TRP A 114 11.24 -4.53 27.41
C TRP A 114 11.73 -4.77 25.98
N SER A 115 11.93 -6.05 25.65
CA SER A 115 12.23 -6.51 24.30
C SER A 115 11.39 -7.74 23.96
N TYR A 116 11.04 -7.88 22.69
CA TYR A 116 10.38 -9.06 22.14
C TYR A 116 11.24 -9.65 21.02
N PHE A 117 11.56 -10.94 21.16
CA PHE A 117 12.42 -11.69 20.23
C PHE A 117 11.62 -12.88 19.70
N PRO A 118 10.91 -12.73 18.57
CA PRO A 118 10.16 -13.84 17.99
C PRO A 118 11.10 -14.94 17.48
N LYS A 119 10.59 -16.18 17.45
CA LYS A 119 11.28 -17.32 16.88
C LYS A 119 10.62 -17.67 15.56
N GLN A 120 11.29 -17.34 14.46
CA GLN A 120 10.84 -17.66 13.11
C GLN A 120 11.73 -18.74 12.50
N ASP A 121 11.18 -19.56 11.61
CA ASP A 121 11.96 -20.53 10.85
C ASP A 121 12.93 -19.78 9.89
N PRO A 122 14.25 -20.03 9.95
CA PRO A 122 15.20 -19.34 9.07
C PRO A 122 14.93 -19.52 7.57
N SER A 123 14.23 -20.58 7.16
CA SER A 123 13.85 -20.84 5.77
C SER A 123 12.91 -19.80 5.17
N VAL A 124 12.21 -19.01 6.01
CA VAL A 124 11.39 -17.88 5.55
C VAL A 124 12.21 -16.87 4.75
N GLN A 125 13.50 -16.70 5.07
CA GLN A 125 14.38 -15.80 4.33
C GLN A 125 14.58 -16.22 2.87
N ALA A 126 14.37 -17.50 2.52
CA ALA A 126 14.49 -17.99 1.15
C ALA A 126 13.31 -17.58 0.25
N VAL A 127 12.19 -17.15 0.85
CA VAL A 127 10.97 -16.73 0.14
C VAL A 127 10.69 -15.22 0.28
N LEU A 128 11.66 -14.45 0.78
CA LEU A 128 11.66 -12.98 0.74
C LEU A 128 12.41 -12.52 -0.51
N CYS A 129 11.71 -11.91 -1.48
CA CYS A 129 12.30 -11.56 -2.78
C CYS A 129 13.46 -10.56 -2.68
N CYS A 130 13.38 -9.64 -1.71
CA CYS A 130 13.96 -8.31 -1.86
C CYS A 130 14.62 -7.83 -0.56
N ASP A 131 15.38 -8.73 0.09
CA ASP A 131 15.96 -8.60 1.43
C ASP A 131 14.98 -8.85 2.60
N ASN A 132 15.54 -8.95 3.80
CA ASN A 132 14.87 -9.38 5.03
C ASN A 132 14.19 -8.22 5.79
N VAL A 133 13.56 -7.30 5.07
CA VAL A 133 13.09 -6.02 5.59
C VAL A 133 11.77 -6.13 6.37
N ASN A 134 11.48 -5.09 7.17
CA ASN A 134 10.21 -4.88 7.84
C ASN A 134 9.94 -3.38 7.97
N ARG A 135 8.71 -2.94 7.66
CA ARG A 135 8.36 -1.51 7.54
C ARG A 135 7.84 -0.88 8.82
N GLY A 136 7.69 -1.62 9.91
CA GLY A 136 7.42 -1.05 11.22
C GLY A 136 6.26 -1.66 11.97
N LEU A 137 5.80 -0.88 12.94
CA LEU A 137 4.86 -1.29 13.98
C LEU A 137 3.57 -0.50 13.88
N GLY A 138 2.46 -1.09 14.33
CA GLY A 138 1.20 -0.41 14.60
C GLY A 138 1.03 -0.13 16.10
N PHE A 139 0.19 0.85 16.47
CA PHE A 139 -0.14 1.14 17.86
C PHE A 139 -1.63 1.48 18.02
N GLY A 140 -2.24 0.95 19.07
CA GLY A 140 -3.58 1.31 19.51
C GLY A 140 -4.12 0.34 20.56
N ASP A 141 -5.10 0.80 21.34
CA ASP A 141 -5.70 0.05 22.45
C ASP A 141 -4.68 -0.52 23.45
N GLY A 142 -3.67 0.30 23.76
CA GLY A 142 -2.58 -0.08 24.67
C GLY A 142 -1.67 -1.18 24.14
N MET A 143 -1.72 -1.48 22.84
CA MET A 143 -0.95 -2.54 22.20
C MET A 143 -0.02 -2.02 21.09
N ILE A 144 1.07 -2.75 20.89
CA ILE A 144 1.98 -2.64 19.75
C ILE A 144 1.73 -3.84 18.84
N PHE A 145 1.52 -3.59 17.55
CA PHE A 145 1.28 -4.62 16.55
C PHE A 145 2.52 -4.82 15.70
N LEU A 146 2.94 -6.07 15.58
CA LEU A 146 4.05 -6.50 14.76
C LEU A 146 3.55 -7.50 13.72
N GLN A 147 3.75 -7.18 12.45
CA GLN A 147 3.62 -8.15 11.38
C GLN A 147 5.00 -8.79 11.13
N GLN A 148 5.13 -10.09 11.37
CA GLN A 148 6.37 -10.84 11.18
C GLN A 148 6.53 -11.32 9.73
N ASN A 149 7.78 -11.55 9.30
CA ASN A 149 8.09 -12.00 7.95
C ASN A 149 7.53 -13.39 7.63
N ASP A 150 7.40 -14.26 8.64
CA ASP A 150 6.80 -15.60 8.53
C ASP A 150 5.26 -15.58 8.43
N GLY A 151 4.64 -14.40 8.41
CA GLY A 151 3.20 -14.24 8.28
C GLY A 151 2.44 -14.17 9.59
N GLN A 152 3.11 -14.23 10.75
CA GLN A 152 2.43 -14.07 12.04
C GLN A 152 2.16 -12.58 12.34
N LEU A 153 0.89 -12.21 12.53
CA LEU A 153 0.50 -10.92 13.11
C LEU A 153 0.40 -11.06 14.63
N VAL A 154 1.10 -10.21 15.38
CA VAL A 154 1.22 -10.30 16.84
C VAL A 154 0.83 -8.99 17.51
N ALA A 155 0.01 -9.08 18.55
CA ALA A 155 -0.30 -7.97 19.45
C ALA A 155 0.48 -8.11 20.76
N LEU A 156 1.24 -7.08 21.11
CA LEU A 156 2.05 -6.99 22.32
C LEU A 156 1.49 -5.89 23.21
N ASP A 157 1.43 -6.14 24.52
CA ASP A 157 1.15 -5.09 25.50
C ASP A 157 2.22 -3.98 25.39
N ALA A 158 1.80 -2.73 25.14
CA ALA A 158 2.75 -1.65 24.88
C ALA A 158 3.65 -1.35 26.10
N LYS A 159 3.20 -1.63 27.32
CA LYS A 159 3.96 -1.34 28.55
C LYS A 159 4.91 -2.46 28.93
N THR A 160 4.57 -3.71 28.64
CA THR A 160 5.29 -4.88 29.16
C THR A 160 5.92 -5.76 28.09
N GLY A 161 5.53 -5.61 26.83
CA GLY A 161 5.94 -6.48 25.73
C GLY A 161 5.29 -7.87 25.76
N ALA A 162 4.36 -8.12 26.69
CA ALA A 162 3.67 -9.40 26.81
C ALA A 162 2.73 -9.62 25.62
N LYS A 163 2.85 -10.78 24.96
CA LYS A 163 1.94 -11.16 23.86
C LYS A 163 0.51 -11.31 24.37
N LYS A 164 -0.43 -10.60 23.75
CA LYS A 164 -1.87 -10.66 24.04
C LYS A 164 -2.57 -11.68 23.16
N TRP A 165 -2.30 -11.61 21.86
CA TRP A 165 -2.78 -12.55 20.87
C TRP A 165 -1.85 -12.56 19.66
N ASP A 166 -1.98 -13.60 18.83
CA ASP A 166 -1.34 -13.70 17.53
C ASP A 166 -2.22 -14.50 16.57
N VAL A 167 -2.16 -14.17 15.28
CA VAL A 167 -2.85 -14.91 14.21
C VAL A 167 -1.97 -15.09 12.97
N SER A 168 -2.10 -16.24 12.31
CA SER A 168 -1.41 -16.53 11.05
C SER A 168 -2.13 -15.83 9.91
N ASN A 169 -1.44 -14.92 9.23
CA ASN A 169 -1.98 -14.14 8.12
C ASN A 169 -1.70 -14.83 6.77
N VAL A 170 -0.47 -15.30 6.56
CA VAL A 170 -0.02 -15.99 5.34
C VAL A 170 0.80 -17.24 5.70
N ASP A 171 1.06 -18.09 4.69
CA ASP A 171 1.88 -19.29 4.81
C ASP A 171 3.15 -19.20 3.94
N PRO A 172 4.35 -19.08 4.53
CA PRO A 172 5.62 -19.07 3.81
C PRO A 172 5.88 -20.30 2.95
N LYS A 173 5.24 -21.45 3.24
CA LYS A 173 5.40 -22.68 2.43
C LYS A 173 4.92 -22.52 0.99
N VAL A 174 4.01 -21.58 0.74
CA VAL A 174 3.55 -21.27 -0.62
C VAL A 174 4.23 -20.04 -1.21
N GLY A 175 5.28 -19.52 -0.55
CA GLY A 175 6.01 -18.32 -0.96
C GLY A 175 5.40 -17.01 -0.47
N ALA A 176 4.40 -17.07 0.42
CA ALA A 176 3.72 -15.90 0.94
C ALA A 176 4.37 -15.40 2.24
N THR A 177 4.74 -14.12 2.26
CA THR A 177 5.41 -13.48 3.41
C THR A 177 4.75 -12.14 3.72
N ASN A 178 5.23 -11.45 4.75
CA ASN A 178 4.85 -10.08 5.04
C ASN A 178 6.06 -9.18 5.27
N THR A 179 5.97 -7.94 4.81
CA THR A 179 6.99 -6.90 5.03
C THR A 179 6.40 -5.56 5.48
N ASN A 180 5.09 -5.37 5.31
CA ASN A 180 4.35 -4.16 5.66
C ASN A 180 4.31 -3.87 7.17
N ALA A 181 4.11 -2.61 7.53
CA ALA A 181 3.68 -2.24 8.87
C ALA A 181 2.16 -2.50 9.03
N PRO A 182 1.69 -3.05 10.16
CA PRO A 182 0.27 -3.13 10.44
C PRO A 182 -0.29 -1.72 10.74
N HIS A 183 -1.46 -1.39 10.18
CA HIS A 183 -2.12 -0.11 10.40
C HIS A 183 -3.32 -0.29 11.32
N VAL A 184 -3.29 0.38 12.47
CA VAL A 184 -4.43 0.38 13.40
C VAL A 184 -5.36 1.52 13.03
N ILE A 185 -6.63 1.21 12.78
CA ILE A 185 -7.68 2.18 12.45
C ILE A 185 -8.96 1.74 13.15
N LYS A 186 -9.49 2.58 14.05
CA LYS A 186 -10.61 2.24 14.94
C LYS A 186 -10.37 0.91 15.69
N ASP A 187 -11.27 -0.06 15.51
CA ASP A 187 -11.25 -1.38 16.12
C ASP A 187 -10.56 -2.43 15.24
N LYS A 188 -9.82 -2.02 14.21
CA LYS A 188 -9.19 -2.92 13.24
C LYS A 188 -7.68 -2.75 13.17
N VAL A 189 -7.01 -3.87 12.95
CA VAL A 189 -5.60 -3.96 12.56
C VAL A 189 -5.55 -4.45 11.13
N LEU A 190 -5.17 -3.56 10.22
CA LEU A 190 -5.01 -3.89 8.81
C LEU A 190 -3.61 -4.45 8.57
N THR A 191 -3.53 -5.49 7.75
CA THR A 191 -2.28 -6.06 7.24
C THR A 191 -2.50 -6.62 5.84
N GLY A 192 -1.42 -6.84 5.10
CA GLY A 192 -1.47 -7.24 3.70
C GLY A 192 -0.70 -8.53 3.44
N CYS A 193 0.00 -8.60 2.32
CA CYS A 193 0.69 -9.81 1.86
C CYS A 193 1.78 -9.45 0.83
N SER A 194 2.87 -10.22 0.83
CA SER A 194 3.95 -10.20 -0.16
C SER A 194 4.10 -11.58 -0.79
N GLY A 195 4.51 -11.64 -2.07
CA GLY A 195 4.82 -12.91 -2.75
C GLY A 195 4.42 -13.01 -4.22
N ALA A 196 4.18 -11.90 -4.93
CA ALA A 196 3.89 -11.94 -6.36
C ALA A 196 5.03 -12.61 -7.16
N GLU A 197 6.29 -12.46 -6.75
CA GLU A 197 7.45 -13.14 -7.37
C GLU A 197 7.43 -14.67 -7.12
N PHE A 198 6.48 -15.17 -6.34
CA PHE A 198 6.25 -16.58 -6.03
C PHE A 198 4.84 -17.05 -6.46
N GLY A 199 4.10 -16.25 -7.23
CA GLY A 199 2.73 -16.59 -7.67
C GLY A 199 1.69 -16.60 -6.55
N VAL A 200 1.92 -15.83 -5.49
CA VAL A 200 0.98 -15.70 -4.39
C VAL A 200 -0.14 -14.75 -4.79
N ARG A 201 -1.38 -15.24 -4.74
CA ARG A 201 -2.57 -14.38 -4.82
C ARG A 201 -2.77 -13.66 -3.49
N CYS A 202 -2.36 -12.41 -3.43
CA CYS A 202 -2.38 -11.62 -2.21
C CYS A 202 -3.74 -10.94 -1.95
N PHE A 203 -3.82 -10.32 -0.78
CA PHE A 203 -5.01 -9.69 -0.24
C PHE A 203 -4.63 -8.58 0.75
N ILE A 204 -5.62 -7.76 1.11
CA ILE A 204 -5.62 -6.97 2.34
C ILE A 204 -6.64 -7.57 3.32
N ALA A 205 -6.31 -7.59 4.60
CA ALA A 205 -7.16 -8.13 5.66
C ALA A 205 -7.26 -7.15 6.83
N ALA A 206 -8.43 -7.14 7.47
CA ALA A 206 -8.64 -6.47 8.75
C ALA A 206 -8.94 -7.50 9.84
N TYR A 207 -8.20 -7.41 10.93
CA TYR A 207 -8.41 -8.21 12.14
C TYR A 207 -8.97 -7.33 13.24
N ASN A 208 -9.90 -7.84 14.04
CA ASN A 208 -10.43 -7.12 15.20
C ASN A 208 -9.31 -6.94 16.23
N ILE A 209 -9.12 -5.70 16.67
CA ILE A 209 -8.00 -5.31 17.53
C ILE A 209 -8.01 -6.04 18.89
N ALA A 210 -9.20 -6.37 19.39
CA ALA A 210 -9.40 -6.94 20.71
C ALA A 210 -8.86 -8.38 20.85
N ASP A 211 -8.99 -9.19 19.80
CA ASP A 211 -8.72 -10.63 19.88
C ASP A 211 -8.02 -11.23 18.65
N GLY A 212 -7.77 -10.43 17.62
CA GLY A 212 -7.15 -10.89 16.37
C GLY A 212 -8.08 -11.69 15.47
N SER A 213 -9.38 -11.78 15.75
CA SER A 213 -10.33 -12.46 14.86
C SER A 213 -10.43 -11.74 13.51
N LEU A 214 -10.52 -12.49 12.40
CA LEU A 214 -10.64 -11.91 11.07
C LEU A 214 -12.00 -11.23 10.90
N ALA A 215 -12.00 -9.92 10.65
CA ALA A 215 -13.21 -9.16 10.36
C ALA A 215 -13.61 -9.29 8.88
N TRP A 216 -12.66 -9.02 7.98
CA TRP A 216 -12.82 -9.19 6.54
C TRP A 216 -11.47 -9.38 5.84
N LYS A 217 -11.51 -9.95 4.63
CA LYS A 217 -10.37 -10.15 3.75
C LYS A 217 -10.80 -9.87 2.31
N ALA A 218 -10.07 -9.00 1.61
CA ALA A 218 -10.30 -8.66 0.20
C ALA A 218 -9.12 -9.12 -0.65
N MET A 219 -9.36 -10.08 -1.54
CA MET A 219 -8.37 -10.57 -2.50
C MET A 219 -8.07 -9.52 -3.58
N SER A 220 -6.87 -9.52 -4.15
CA SER A 220 -6.50 -8.57 -5.23
C SER A 220 -6.96 -9.01 -6.62
N THR A 221 -7.28 -10.29 -6.81
CA THR A 221 -7.78 -10.87 -8.07
C THR A 221 -8.92 -11.82 -7.77
N GLY A 222 -9.59 -12.37 -8.79
CA GLY A 222 -10.66 -13.37 -8.67
C GLY A 222 -12.09 -12.79 -8.66
N PRO A 223 -13.10 -13.60 -8.29
CA PRO A 223 -14.51 -13.20 -8.33
C PRO A 223 -14.81 -11.98 -7.46
N ASP A 224 -15.82 -11.19 -7.82
CA ASP A 224 -16.16 -9.96 -7.09
C ASP A 224 -16.49 -10.23 -5.60
N SER A 225 -17.03 -11.41 -5.29
CA SER A 225 -17.29 -11.86 -3.92
C SER A 225 -16.04 -12.04 -3.06
N GLU A 226 -14.89 -12.33 -3.66
CA GLU A 226 -13.61 -12.50 -2.96
C GLU A 226 -12.80 -11.21 -2.96
N VAL A 227 -12.95 -10.38 -4.00
CA VAL A 227 -12.35 -9.04 -4.09
C VAL A 227 -13.14 -8.02 -3.25
N LEU A 228 -14.32 -8.39 -2.75
CA LEU A 228 -15.28 -7.52 -2.04
C LEU A 228 -15.69 -6.30 -2.90
N ILE A 229 -16.19 -6.57 -4.11
CA ILE A 229 -16.74 -5.59 -5.04
C ILE A 229 -18.26 -5.72 -5.08
N GLY A 230 -18.97 -4.59 -4.97
CA GLY A 230 -20.43 -4.53 -4.99
C GLY A 230 -20.98 -3.73 -6.17
N ALA A 231 -22.30 -3.66 -6.29
CA ALA A 231 -22.97 -3.02 -7.43
C ALA A 231 -22.66 -1.51 -7.60
N ASP A 232 -22.35 -0.80 -6.51
CA ASP A 232 -22.01 0.63 -6.54
C ASP A 232 -20.51 0.89 -6.82
N PHE A 233 -19.70 -0.15 -7.01
CA PHE A 233 -18.27 -0.01 -7.28
C PHE A 233 -18.03 0.78 -8.58
N ASN A 234 -17.15 1.79 -8.51
CA ASN A 234 -16.81 2.66 -9.64
C ASN A 234 -18.01 3.38 -10.27
N LYS A 235 -19.11 3.58 -9.53
CA LYS A 235 -20.33 4.25 -10.03
C LYS A 235 -20.07 5.60 -10.71
N GLU A 236 -19.21 6.43 -10.15
CA GLU A 236 -18.88 7.76 -10.69
C GLU A 236 -17.89 7.69 -11.87
N ASN A 237 -17.16 6.58 -12.00
CA ASN A 237 -16.12 6.39 -13.02
C ASN A 237 -16.25 4.99 -13.67
N PRO A 238 -17.37 4.70 -14.37
CA PRO A 238 -17.69 3.34 -14.81
C PRO A 238 -16.67 2.74 -15.77
N LEU A 239 -15.91 3.57 -16.50
CA LEU A 239 -14.88 3.12 -17.44
C LEU A 239 -13.69 2.43 -16.76
N TYR A 240 -13.48 2.65 -15.46
CA TYR A 240 -12.47 1.90 -14.70
C TYR A 240 -12.83 0.40 -14.59
N SER A 241 -14.10 0.07 -14.78
CA SER A 241 -14.64 -1.29 -14.83
C SER A 241 -14.90 -1.76 -16.27
N ALA A 242 -14.02 -1.38 -17.20
CA ALA A 242 -14.00 -1.93 -18.54
C ALA A 242 -13.37 -3.33 -18.58
N LEU A 243 -13.89 -4.20 -19.44
CA LEU A 243 -13.41 -5.58 -19.61
C LEU A 243 -12.01 -5.66 -20.21
N SER A 244 -11.74 -4.83 -21.21
CA SER A 244 -10.42 -4.67 -21.80
C SER A 244 -10.24 -3.21 -22.14
N VAL A 245 -9.02 -2.70 -21.96
CA VAL A 245 -8.66 -1.33 -22.36
C VAL A 245 -7.66 -1.30 -23.52
N TYR A 246 -7.17 -2.48 -23.91
CA TYR A 246 -6.30 -2.67 -25.05
C TYR A 246 -6.79 -3.80 -25.97
N GLU A 247 -6.51 -3.67 -27.26
CA GLU A 247 -6.62 -4.73 -28.25
C GLU A 247 -5.28 -5.48 -28.32
N ASP A 248 -5.32 -6.80 -28.33
CA ASP A 248 -4.17 -7.62 -28.69
C ASP A 248 -3.89 -7.43 -30.19
N VAL A 249 -2.74 -6.84 -30.51
CA VAL A 249 -2.27 -6.68 -31.89
C VAL A 249 -1.11 -7.66 -32.11
N ASN A 250 -1.20 -8.45 -33.18
CA ASN A 250 -0.18 -9.42 -33.59
C ASN A 250 0.04 -10.61 -32.62
N GLY A 251 -0.94 -10.94 -31.78
CA GLY A 251 -0.91 -12.13 -30.93
C GLY A 251 -0.03 -12.00 -29.69
N GLY A 252 0.16 -10.77 -29.20
CA GLY A 252 0.77 -10.41 -27.93
C GLY A 252 2.27 -10.68 -27.77
N ASN A 253 2.83 -11.61 -28.54
CA ASN A 253 4.12 -12.25 -28.24
C ASN A 253 5.19 -11.95 -29.31
N ALA A 254 5.12 -10.79 -29.96
CA ALA A 254 6.04 -10.45 -31.05
C ALA A 254 6.51 -9.00 -30.94
N MET A 255 7.69 -8.70 -31.50
CA MET A 255 8.21 -7.34 -31.57
C MET A 255 7.25 -6.44 -32.38
N GLY A 256 6.73 -5.39 -31.76
CA GLY A 256 5.66 -4.55 -32.33
C GLY A 256 4.24 -5.08 -32.09
N GLY A 257 4.10 -6.20 -31.38
CA GLY A 257 2.85 -6.76 -30.86
C GLY A 257 2.41 -6.02 -29.60
N SER A 258 2.18 -4.72 -29.73
CA SER A 258 1.71 -3.92 -28.61
C SER A 258 0.20 -4.06 -28.44
N PHE A 259 -0.22 -4.02 -27.18
CA PHE A 259 -1.56 -3.65 -26.76
C PHE A 259 -1.93 -2.27 -27.34
N LYS A 260 -2.72 -2.25 -28.42
CA LYS A 260 -3.22 -0.99 -28.97
C LYS A 260 -4.38 -0.53 -28.13
N LYS A 261 -4.31 0.68 -27.58
CA LYS A 261 -5.38 1.21 -26.74
C LYS A 261 -6.70 1.28 -27.49
N ILE A 262 -7.75 0.75 -26.86
CA ILE A 262 -9.14 0.90 -27.33
C ILE A 262 -9.54 2.36 -27.13
N PRO A 263 -10.09 3.04 -28.16
CA PRO A 263 -10.56 4.41 -28.01
C PRO A 263 -11.54 4.57 -26.85
N THR A 264 -11.38 5.64 -26.05
CA THR A 264 -12.14 5.86 -24.82
C THR A 264 -13.66 5.86 -25.02
N ASP A 265 -14.14 6.25 -26.19
CA ASP A 265 -15.56 6.25 -26.58
C ASP A 265 -16.11 4.85 -26.92
N GLN A 266 -15.24 3.86 -27.09
CA GLN A 266 -15.60 2.46 -27.35
C GLN A 266 -15.55 1.58 -26.10
N LEU A 267 -14.97 2.08 -25.00
CA LEU A 267 -14.92 1.37 -23.73
C LEU A 267 -16.33 1.25 -23.12
N GLN A 268 -16.67 0.04 -22.68
CA GLN A 268 -17.90 -0.24 -21.95
C GLN A 268 -17.57 -0.58 -20.50
N GLY A 269 -18.07 0.24 -19.58
CA GLY A 269 -17.88 0.07 -18.13
C GLY A 269 -18.92 -0.82 -17.46
N GLY A 270 -18.76 -1.01 -16.14
CA GLY A 270 -19.76 -1.69 -15.30
C GLY A 270 -19.80 -3.21 -15.45
N VAL A 271 -18.73 -3.83 -15.95
CA VAL A 271 -18.63 -5.28 -16.07
C VAL A 271 -18.29 -5.90 -14.71
N ALA A 272 -19.04 -6.91 -14.29
CA ALA A 272 -18.78 -7.69 -13.07
C ALA A 272 -17.75 -8.80 -13.30
N ASP A 273 -17.13 -9.29 -12.22
CA ASP A 273 -16.13 -10.35 -12.16
C ASP A 273 -14.88 -10.09 -13.01
N LEU A 274 -14.45 -8.83 -13.07
CA LEU A 274 -13.26 -8.44 -13.82
C LEU A 274 -11.99 -9.11 -13.28
N GLY A 275 -11.93 -9.38 -11.98
CA GLY A 275 -10.82 -10.12 -11.38
C GLY A 275 -10.66 -11.55 -11.89
N VAL A 276 -11.63 -12.09 -12.64
CA VAL A 276 -11.54 -13.36 -13.39
C VAL A 276 -11.52 -13.10 -14.90
N LYS A 277 -12.43 -12.26 -15.39
CA LYS A 277 -12.68 -12.11 -16.84
C LYS A 277 -11.57 -11.40 -17.60
N THR A 278 -10.73 -10.61 -16.92
CA THR A 278 -9.57 -9.97 -17.56
C THR A 278 -8.32 -10.86 -17.56
N TRP A 279 -8.44 -12.13 -17.16
CA TRP A 279 -7.38 -13.13 -17.24
C TRP A 279 -7.73 -14.05 -18.40
N LEU A 280 -7.24 -13.69 -19.59
CA LEU A 280 -7.56 -14.35 -20.86
C LEU A 280 -6.69 -15.59 -21.05
N LYS A 281 -7.11 -16.52 -21.91
CA LYS A 281 -6.37 -17.76 -22.21
C LYS A 281 -5.63 -17.64 -23.54
N PRO A 282 -4.51 -18.37 -23.74
CA PRO A 282 -3.88 -19.33 -22.82
C PRO A 282 -3.12 -18.64 -21.67
N GLN A 283 -2.93 -19.35 -20.55
CA GLN A 283 -2.21 -18.86 -19.36
C GLN A 283 -1.18 -19.89 -18.92
N ALA A 284 -0.12 -19.46 -18.24
CA ALA A 284 0.93 -20.35 -17.70
C ALA A 284 0.38 -21.40 -16.71
N VAL A 285 -0.76 -21.11 -16.07
CA VAL A 285 -1.53 -22.05 -15.24
C VAL A 285 -3.00 -21.98 -15.65
N LYS A 286 -3.79 -23.02 -15.33
CA LYS A 286 -5.18 -23.17 -15.81
C LYS A 286 -6.05 -21.93 -15.56
N ASP A 287 -5.99 -21.41 -14.33
CA ASP A 287 -6.75 -20.26 -13.84
C ASP A 287 -5.75 -19.26 -13.20
N GLY A 288 -5.05 -18.48 -14.01
CA GLY A 288 -3.91 -17.64 -13.61
C GLY A 288 -4.23 -16.55 -12.59
N TRP A 289 -5.48 -16.08 -12.51
CA TRP A 289 -5.90 -15.19 -11.41
C TRP A 289 -5.72 -15.84 -10.03
N GLN A 290 -5.75 -17.17 -9.92
CA GLN A 290 -5.51 -17.89 -8.65
C GLN A 290 -4.06 -17.79 -8.16
N HIS A 291 -3.15 -17.39 -9.05
CA HIS A 291 -1.73 -17.15 -8.78
C HIS A 291 -1.32 -15.74 -9.21
N GLY A 292 -2.28 -14.83 -9.34
CA GLY A 292 -2.13 -13.59 -10.09
C GLY A 292 -1.42 -12.45 -9.36
N GLY A 293 -0.63 -12.71 -8.32
CA GLY A 293 0.08 -11.66 -7.59
C GLY A 293 -0.86 -10.69 -6.87
N GLY A 294 -0.68 -9.39 -7.13
CA GLY A 294 -1.46 -8.32 -6.52
C GLY A 294 -1.08 -8.09 -5.05
N SER A 295 0.22 -8.11 -4.75
CA SER A 295 0.74 -7.95 -3.38
C SER A 295 0.27 -6.64 -2.73
N VAL A 296 0.14 -6.61 -1.41
CA VAL A 296 -0.30 -5.42 -0.66
C VAL A 296 0.68 -5.20 0.49
N TRP A 297 1.79 -4.53 0.21
CA TRP A 297 2.90 -4.42 1.18
C TRP A 297 3.35 -2.99 1.50
N GLY A 298 2.68 -1.98 0.94
CA GLY A 298 2.97 -0.56 1.12
C GLY A 298 2.33 0.10 2.36
N TRP A 299 1.69 1.26 2.14
CA TRP A 299 1.21 2.17 3.19
C TRP A 299 -0.24 2.61 2.95
N TRP A 300 -1.09 2.69 3.99
CA TRP A 300 -2.54 2.77 3.81
C TRP A 300 -3.16 3.92 4.62
N PRO A 301 -3.52 5.05 3.98
CA PRO A 301 -4.17 6.12 4.71
C PRO A 301 -5.66 5.84 4.92
N TYR A 302 -6.26 6.57 5.84
CA TYR A 302 -7.67 6.51 6.21
C TYR A 302 -8.31 7.90 6.23
N ASP A 303 -9.48 8.02 5.62
CA ASP A 303 -10.35 9.21 5.70
C ASP A 303 -11.55 8.95 6.61
N ALA A 304 -11.52 9.54 7.81
CA ALA A 304 -12.60 9.45 8.78
C ALA A 304 -13.92 10.06 8.30
N LYS A 305 -13.91 11.01 7.35
CA LYS A 305 -15.13 11.65 6.82
C LYS A 305 -15.96 10.67 5.99
N THR A 306 -15.28 9.80 5.24
CA THR A 306 -15.90 8.87 4.28
C THR A 306 -15.87 7.41 4.75
N ASN A 307 -15.15 7.14 5.84
CA ASN A 307 -14.83 5.82 6.37
C ASN A 307 -14.00 4.94 5.41
N LEU A 308 -13.21 5.57 4.55
CA LEU A 308 -12.46 4.87 3.50
C LEU A 308 -11.00 4.69 3.87
N VAL A 309 -10.49 3.48 3.64
CA VAL A 309 -9.07 3.15 3.60
C VAL A 309 -8.61 3.08 2.14
N TYR A 310 -7.44 3.63 1.86
CA TYR A 310 -6.87 3.65 0.52
C TYR A 310 -5.62 2.78 0.48
N TYR A 311 -5.40 2.06 -0.61
CA TYR A 311 -4.19 1.29 -0.79
C TYR A 311 -3.99 0.88 -2.24
N GLY A 312 -2.74 0.62 -2.59
CA GLY A 312 -2.33 0.07 -3.86
C GLY A 312 -2.17 -1.45 -3.84
N THR A 313 -2.52 -2.10 -4.94
CA THR A 313 -2.24 -3.52 -5.20
C THR A 313 -1.09 -3.67 -6.18
N GLY A 314 -0.33 -4.73 -5.96
CA GLY A 314 0.90 -4.98 -6.65
C GLY A 314 0.79 -5.58 -8.04
N ASN A 315 1.94 -6.00 -8.55
CA ASN A 315 2.16 -6.61 -9.86
C ASN A 315 1.41 -7.92 -10.05
N PRO A 316 0.91 -8.19 -11.27
CA PRO A 316 0.42 -9.50 -11.61
C PRO A 316 1.58 -10.47 -11.78
N SER A 317 1.51 -11.63 -11.14
CA SER A 317 2.39 -12.74 -11.49
C SER A 317 1.91 -13.37 -12.80
N VAL A 318 2.80 -13.93 -13.61
CA VAL A 318 4.28 -13.91 -13.56
C VAL A 318 4.82 -12.67 -14.29
N TRP A 319 6.08 -12.26 -14.11
CA TRP A 319 6.54 -11.04 -14.77
C TRP A 319 6.52 -11.15 -16.30
N ASN A 320 6.61 -12.36 -16.87
CA ASN A 320 6.37 -12.59 -18.29
C ASN A 320 4.90 -12.29 -18.68
N PRO A 321 4.63 -11.21 -19.44
CA PRO A 321 3.28 -10.79 -19.79
C PRO A 321 2.58 -11.75 -20.77
N ASP A 322 3.33 -12.35 -21.69
CA ASP A 322 2.84 -13.18 -22.80
C ASP A 322 2.10 -14.45 -22.34
N VAL A 323 2.36 -14.88 -21.09
CA VAL A 323 1.72 -16.07 -20.49
C VAL A 323 0.57 -15.73 -19.54
N ARG A 324 0.11 -14.48 -19.53
CA ARG A 324 -1.05 -13.99 -18.79
C ARG A 324 -1.83 -12.89 -19.54
N PRO A 325 -2.32 -13.15 -20.77
CA PRO A 325 -2.98 -12.13 -21.58
C PRO A 325 -4.21 -11.52 -20.88
N GLY A 326 -4.50 -10.25 -21.20
CA GLY A 326 -5.60 -9.45 -20.65
C GLY A 326 -5.16 -8.48 -19.57
N ASP A 327 -6.04 -7.55 -19.16
CA ASP A 327 -5.70 -6.46 -18.24
C ASP A 327 -5.20 -6.91 -16.84
N ASN A 328 -5.38 -8.18 -16.46
CA ASN A 328 -4.95 -8.76 -15.18
C ASN A 328 -5.50 -8.03 -13.94
N LYS A 329 -6.76 -7.58 -13.98
CA LYS A 329 -7.41 -6.91 -12.86
C LYS A 329 -7.54 -7.86 -11.65
N TRP A 330 -7.44 -7.37 -10.41
CA TRP A 330 -7.21 -5.99 -10.01
C TRP A 330 -5.78 -5.79 -9.48
N SER A 331 -4.78 -6.37 -10.16
CA SER A 331 -3.38 -5.96 -9.95
C SER A 331 -3.18 -4.49 -10.34
N MET A 332 -2.13 -3.83 -9.85
CA MET A 332 -1.76 -2.46 -10.20
C MET A 332 -2.87 -1.43 -9.99
N THR A 333 -3.70 -1.63 -8.97
CA THR A 333 -4.92 -0.85 -8.73
C THR A 333 -4.85 -0.13 -7.38
N VAL A 334 -5.10 1.18 -7.39
CA VAL A 334 -5.42 1.92 -6.15
C VAL A 334 -6.90 1.73 -5.87
N PHE A 335 -7.21 1.21 -4.67
CA PHE A 335 -8.55 1.02 -4.15
C PHE A 335 -8.86 2.03 -3.04
N ALA A 336 -10.14 2.37 -2.91
CA ALA A 336 -10.71 2.91 -1.68
C ALA A 336 -11.82 1.97 -1.16
N ARG A 337 -11.70 1.53 0.09
CA ARG A 337 -12.58 0.54 0.73
C ARG A 337 -13.19 1.05 2.00
N ASP A 338 -14.44 0.69 2.25
CA ASP A 338 -15.05 0.90 3.55
C ASP A 338 -14.32 0.08 4.62
N LEU A 339 -13.91 0.73 5.72
CA LEU A 339 -13.13 0.11 6.79
C LEU A 339 -13.88 -1.01 7.51
N ASP A 340 -15.21 -0.89 7.64
CA ASP A 340 -15.98 -1.78 8.48
C ASP A 340 -16.32 -3.09 7.75
N THR A 341 -16.57 -2.99 6.44
CA THR A 341 -17.02 -4.12 5.60
C THR A 341 -15.97 -4.65 4.63
N GLY A 342 -14.92 -3.87 4.32
CA GLY A 342 -13.94 -4.19 3.29
C GLY A 342 -14.44 -4.01 1.86
N MET A 343 -15.70 -3.59 1.66
CA MET A 343 -16.28 -3.40 0.33
C MET A 343 -15.62 -2.21 -0.38
N ALA A 344 -15.19 -2.42 -1.62
CA ALA A 344 -14.61 -1.38 -2.46
C ALA A 344 -15.68 -0.38 -2.91
N ARG A 345 -15.39 0.92 -2.72
CA ARG A 345 -16.19 2.02 -3.29
C ARG A 345 -15.73 2.35 -4.70
N TRP A 346 -14.42 2.47 -4.90
CA TRP A 346 -13.83 2.69 -6.21
C TRP A 346 -12.44 2.05 -6.28
N GLY A 347 -11.98 1.80 -7.50
CA GLY A 347 -10.66 1.29 -7.80
C GLY A 347 -10.26 1.64 -9.24
N MET A 348 -9.05 2.17 -9.42
CA MET A 348 -8.50 2.49 -10.73
C MET A 348 -7.21 1.72 -10.96
N GLN A 349 -7.17 0.90 -12.01
CA GLN A 349 -5.97 0.18 -12.42
C GLN A 349 -5.05 1.13 -13.19
N MET A 350 -3.87 1.40 -12.65
CA MET A 350 -2.89 2.35 -13.17
C MET A 350 -2.04 1.75 -14.29
N THR A 351 -1.72 0.46 -14.19
CA THR A 351 -0.88 -0.25 -15.16
C THR A 351 -1.60 -1.52 -15.64
N PRO A 352 -2.63 -1.41 -16.51
CA PRO A 352 -3.32 -2.58 -17.04
C PRO A 352 -2.39 -3.44 -17.88
N HIS A 353 -2.43 -4.76 -17.66
CA HIS A 353 -1.49 -5.71 -18.24
C HIS A 353 -0.04 -5.24 -18.06
N ASP A 354 0.44 -5.23 -16.82
CA ASP A 354 1.82 -4.83 -16.52
C ASP A 354 2.83 -5.67 -17.29
N GLU A 355 3.93 -5.05 -17.71
CA GLU A 355 5.00 -5.67 -18.52
C GLU A 355 6.38 -5.45 -17.89
N TRP A 356 6.44 -4.79 -16.72
CA TRP A 356 7.69 -4.22 -16.21
C TRP A 356 7.91 -4.40 -14.72
N ASP A 357 7.00 -5.06 -14.00
CA ASP A 357 6.97 -5.13 -12.55
C ASP A 357 6.81 -3.73 -11.91
N TYR A 358 5.81 -2.96 -12.36
CA TYR A 358 5.52 -1.65 -11.75
C TYR A 358 4.53 -1.74 -10.60
N ASP A 359 4.95 -2.41 -9.54
CA ASP A 359 4.13 -2.73 -8.36
C ASP A 359 3.35 -1.52 -7.81
N GLY A 360 2.02 -1.56 -7.88
CA GLY A 360 1.19 -0.39 -7.62
C GLY A 360 1.01 -0.01 -6.14
N ILE A 361 1.92 -0.39 -5.24
CA ILE A 361 1.72 -0.39 -3.78
C ILE A 361 2.09 0.91 -3.07
N ASN A 362 2.68 1.88 -3.78
CA ASN A 362 3.25 3.06 -3.14
C ASN A 362 2.18 3.80 -2.33
N GLU A 363 2.60 4.60 -1.36
CA GLU A 363 1.67 5.28 -0.47
C GLU A 363 0.66 6.13 -1.24
N VAL A 364 -0.58 6.11 -0.75
CA VAL A 364 -1.54 7.18 -1.02
C VAL A 364 -1.37 8.22 0.08
N ILE A 365 -1.37 9.50 -0.29
CA ILE A 365 -1.34 10.64 0.63
C ILE A 365 -2.64 11.41 0.48
N LEU A 366 -3.35 11.58 1.59
CA LEU A 366 -4.58 12.36 1.63
C LEU A 366 -4.30 13.81 1.99
N PHE A 367 -4.91 14.75 1.27
CA PHE A 367 -4.78 16.18 1.57
C PHE A 367 -6.08 16.93 1.26
N ASP A 368 -6.33 18.00 2.02
CA ASP A 368 -7.50 18.85 1.85
C ASP A 368 -7.15 20.10 1.03
N LYS A 369 -7.98 20.43 0.04
CA LYS A 369 -7.88 21.69 -0.74
C LYS A 369 -9.27 22.15 -1.16
N GLY A 370 -9.59 23.43 -0.90
CA GLY A 370 -10.88 24.01 -1.31
C GLY A 370 -12.12 23.30 -0.74
N GLY A 371 -12.02 22.76 0.47
CA GLY A 371 -13.12 22.04 1.14
C GLY A 371 -13.33 20.60 0.65
N LYS A 372 -12.46 20.07 -0.22
CA LYS A 372 -12.49 18.68 -0.69
C LYS A 372 -11.22 17.94 -0.26
N THR A 373 -11.34 16.63 -0.09
CA THR A 373 -10.22 15.72 0.16
C THR A 373 -9.78 15.06 -1.14
N TYR A 374 -8.48 15.01 -1.36
CA TYR A 374 -7.86 14.41 -2.54
C TYR A 374 -6.89 13.31 -2.11
N ALA A 375 -6.73 12.32 -2.97
CA ALA A 375 -5.77 11.23 -2.81
C ALA A 375 -4.67 11.40 -3.87
N TRP A 376 -3.43 11.58 -3.43
CA TRP A 376 -2.24 11.66 -4.29
C TRP A 376 -1.43 10.37 -4.18
N HIS A 377 -0.91 9.89 -5.30
CA HIS A 377 -0.10 8.68 -5.36
C HIS A 377 1.00 8.84 -6.41
N HIS A 378 2.23 8.46 -6.06
CA HIS A 378 3.32 8.36 -7.03
C HIS A 378 3.68 6.90 -7.16
N ASP A 379 3.40 6.35 -8.33
CA ASP A 379 3.51 4.94 -8.63
C ASP A 379 4.93 4.56 -9.08
N ARG A 380 5.30 3.29 -8.92
CA ARG A 380 6.51 2.69 -9.51
C ARG A 380 6.64 3.02 -10.99
N ASN A 381 5.55 3.05 -11.75
CA ASN A 381 5.55 3.30 -13.19
C ASN A 381 6.03 4.71 -13.60
N GLY A 382 6.29 5.63 -12.68
CA GLY A 382 6.78 6.96 -13.03
C GLY A 382 5.71 8.00 -13.36
N PHE A 383 4.45 7.69 -13.08
CA PHE A 383 3.37 8.67 -13.06
C PHE A 383 2.98 9.00 -11.61
N ALA A 384 2.68 10.27 -11.38
CA ALA A 384 1.95 10.71 -10.21
C ALA A 384 0.49 10.93 -10.59
N TYR A 385 -0.42 10.46 -9.74
CA TYR A 385 -1.86 10.45 -9.92
C TYR A 385 -2.53 11.20 -8.78
N THR A 386 -3.60 11.92 -9.09
CA THR A 386 -4.42 12.62 -8.11
C THR A 386 -5.89 12.36 -8.38
N TRP A 387 -6.63 11.89 -7.38
CA TRP A 387 -8.07 11.68 -7.46
C TRP A 387 -8.82 12.53 -6.45
N THR A 388 -10.09 12.82 -6.72
CA THR A 388 -11.03 13.13 -5.64
C THR A 388 -11.14 11.90 -4.73
N ALA A 389 -10.88 12.04 -3.44
CA ALA A 389 -10.72 10.89 -2.55
C ALA A 389 -12.02 10.05 -2.42
N ALA A 390 -13.19 10.71 -2.31
CA ALA A 390 -14.44 10.00 -2.07
C ALA A 390 -14.96 9.25 -3.32
N GLU A 391 -14.83 9.85 -4.51
CA GLU A 391 -15.41 9.33 -5.76
C GLU A 391 -14.42 8.62 -6.68
N GLY A 392 -13.11 8.82 -6.51
CA GLY A 392 -12.08 8.25 -7.38
C GLY A 392 -11.96 8.90 -8.76
N THR A 393 -12.56 10.08 -8.98
CA THR A 393 -12.42 10.79 -10.26
C THR A 393 -11.00 11.33 -10.41
N LEU A 394 -10.33 10.92 -11.49
CA LEU A 394 -8.95 11.31 -11.78
C LEU A 394 -8.89 12.79 -12.17
N VAL A 395 -8.03 13.54 -11.49
CA VAL A 395 -7.85 15.00 -11.62
C VAL A 395 -6.57 15.31 -12.39
N ALA A 396 -5.50 14.57 -12.13
CA ALA A 396 -4.21 14.71 -12.80
C ALA A 396 -3.48 13.38 -12.84
N ALA A 397 -2.75 13.14 -13.94
CA ALA A 397 -1.85 12.00 -14.11
C ALA A 397 -0.67 12.45 -14.99
N GLU A 398 0.50 12.64 -14.39
CA GLU A 398 1.67 13.23 -15.06
C GLU A 398 2.93 12.43 -14.78
N LYS A 399 3.84 12.40 -15.75
CA LYS A 399 5.17 11.84 -15.55
C LYS A 399 5.90 12.62 -14.46
N VAL A 400 6.43 11.90 -13.46
CA VAL A 400 7.21 12.51 -12.38
C VAL A 400 8.56 13.03 -12.87
N HIS A 401 9.04 12.50 -14.00
CA HIS A 401 10.27 12.92 -14.65
C HIS A 401 10.24 12.62 -16.16
N PRO A 402 10.81 13.49 -17.03
CA PRO A 402 10.77 13.30 -18.49
C PRO A 402 11.40 12.02 -19.04
N PHE A 403 12.24 11.32 -18.27
CA PHE A 403 12.89 10.08 -18.71
C PHE A 403 11.94 8.87 -18.75
N VAL A 404 10.76 8.96 -18.14
CA VAL A 404 9.75 7.90 -18.17
C VAL A 404 9.25 7.73 -19.60
N ASN A 405 9.39 6.53 -20.17
CA ASN A 405 9.20 6.29 -21.60
C ASN A 405 8.32 5.07 -21.95
N TRP A 406 7.85 4.27 -21.00
CA TRP A 406 6.94 3.16 -21.32
C TRP A 406 5.55 3.61 -21.81
N ALA A 407 5.13 4.83 -21.48
CA ALA A 407 3.89 5.45 -21.94
C ALA A 407 4.06 6.95 -22.21
N THR A 408 3.22 7.55 -23.05
CA THR A 408 3.25 8.99 -23.35
C THR A 408 2.52 9.81 -22.30
N ASP A 409 1.32 9.38 -21.92
CA ASP A 409 0.38 10.08 -21.05
C ASP A 409 -0.71 9.10 -20.56
N VAL A 410 -1.61 9.58 -19.70
CA VAL A 410 -2.77 8.84 -19.19
C VAL A 410 -4.05 9.59 -19.57
N ASP A 411 -5.00 8.89 -20.20
CA ASP A 411 -6.31 9.48 -20.51
C ASP A 411 -7.11 9.70 -19.23
N LEU A 412 -7.38 10.96 -18.90
CA LEU A 412 -8.00 11.33 -17.62
C LEU A 412 -9.44 10.82 -17.44
N LYS A 413 -10.13 10.44 -18.53
CA LYS A 413 -11.51 9.97 -18.47
C LYS A 413 -11.60 8.48 -18.16
N SER A 414 -10.68 7.68 -18.70
CA SER A 414 -10.64 6.22 -18.54
C SER A 414 -9.58 5.76 -17.54
N GLY A 415 -8.60 6.61 -17.21
CA GLY A 415 -7.42 6.24 -16.43
C GLY A 415 -6.40 5.39 -17.19
N VAL A 416 -6.57 5.20 -18.51
CA VAL A 416 -5.79 4.24 -19.31
C VAL A 416 -4.53 4.90 -19.89
N PRO A 417 -3.33 4.37 -19.59
CA PRO A 417 -2.07 4.83 -20.18
C PRO A 417 -1.97 4.60 -21.69
N ASN A 418 -1.37 5.55 -22.40
CA ASN A 418 -1.00 5.40 -23.81
C ASN A 418 0.41 4.77 -23.89
N LYS A 419 0.47 3.43 -23.88
CA LYS A 419 1.72 2.65 -23.92
C LYS A 419 2.51 2.89 -25.22
N LEU A 420 3.84 2.90 -25.12
CA LEU A 420 4.75 2.96 -26.25
C LEU A 420 5.27 1.56 -26.57
N ALA A 421 4.90 1.05 -27.75
CA ALA A 421 5.24 -0.29 -28.22
C ALA A 421 6.75 -0.60 -28.22
N GLU A 422 7.59 0.41 -28.41
CA GLU A 422 9.05 0.27 -28.41
C GLU A 422 9.63 -0.09 -27.03
N HIS A 423 8.86 0.14 -25.96
CA HIS A 423 9.24 -0.12 -24.58
C HIS A 423 8.43 -1.25 -23.92
N SER A 424 7.46 -1.83 -24.64
CA SER A 424 6.74 -3.04 -24.26
C SER A 424 7.66 -4.26 -24.21
N THR A 425 7.38 -5.20 -23.30
CA THR A 425 8.21 -6.41 -23.12
C THR A 425 7.46 -7.63 -23.63
N HIS A 426 8.19 -8.51 -24.33
CA HIS A 426 7.65 -9.71 -24.95
C HIS A 426 8.68 -10.83 -24.87
N GLN A 427 8.23 -12.07 -24.72
CA GLN A 427 9.11 -13.22 -24.68
C GLN A 427 9.97 -13.29 -25.94
N ASP A 428 11.20 -13.79 -25.79
CA ASP A 428 12.18 -13.92 -26.87
C ASP A 428 12.63 -12.58 -27.49
N TYR A 429 12.27 -11.46 -26.88
CA TYR A 429 12.77 -10.13 -27.22
C TYR A 429 13.37 -9.44 -26.00
N ASN A 430 14.54 -8.84 -26.23
CA ASN A 430 15.27 -8.11 -25.22
C ASN A 430 15.01 -6.60 -25.38
N THR A 431 14.01 -6.09 -24.66
CA THR A 431 13.59 -4.68 -24.69
C THR A 431 14.63 -3.82 -23.97
N LYS A 432 15.22 -2.85 -24.67
CA LYS A 432 16.33 -2.04 -24.17
C LYS A 432 15.90 -0.63 -23.84
N GLY A 433 16.45 -0.06 -22.76
CA GLY A 433 16.29 1.36 -22.47
C GLY A 433 14.92 1.73 -21.91
N THR A 434 14.17 0.77 -21.36
CA THR A 434 12.89 1.05 -20.70
C THR A 434 13.14 1.78 -19.38
N CYS A 435 12.39 2.86 -19.18
CA CYS A 435 12.47 3.74 -18.03
C CYS A 435 11.05 4.01 -17.48
N PRO A 436 10.81 3.79 -16.18
CA PRO A 436 11.78 3.34 -15.18
C PRO A 436 12.14 1.84 -15.30
N ALA A 437 13.20 1.42 -14.60
CA ALA A 437 13.45 0.01 -14.32
C ALA A 437 12.33 -0.59 -13.43
N ALA A 438 12.33 -1.90 -13.22
CA ALA A 438 11.34 -2.60 -12.37
C ALA A 438 11.23 -2.01 -10.95
N LEU A 439 12.34 -1.53 -10.36
CA LEU A 439 12.34 -0.79 -9.07
C LEU A 439 11.68 0.60 -9.11
N GLY A 440 11.11 0.97 -10.26
CA GLY A 440 10.32 2.17 -10.51
C GLY A 440 11.10 3.49 -10.49
N THR A 441 10.39 4.59 -10.68
CA THR A 441 10.87 5.94 -10.29
C THR A 441 10.81 6.16 -8.78
N LYS A 442 10.17 5.24 -8.08
CA LYS A 442 9.93 5.21 -6.64
C LYS A 442 9.54 3.78 -6.29
N ASP A 443 9.95 3.32 -5.11
CA ASP A 443 9.64 2.00 -4.59
C ASP A 443 8.92 2.15 -3.23
N GLN A 444 9.28 1.37 -2.22
CA GLN A 444 8.64 1.41 -0.89
C GLN A 444 8.72 2.77 -0.18
N GLN A 445 9.73 3.58 -0.49
CA GLN A 445 10.08 4.75 0.30
C GLN A 445 9.01 5.83 0.20
N PRO A 446 8.39 6.28 1.30
CA PRO A 446 7.23 7.16 1.20
C PRO A 446 7.60 8.65 1.03
N ALA A 447 6.77 9.39 0.29
CA ALA A 447 6.82 10.83 0.11
C ALA A 447 6.20 11.55 1.31
N ALA A 448 6.32 12.88 1.38
CA ALA A 448 5.69 13.70 2.40
C ALA A 448 4.90 14.85 1.77
N TYR A 449 3.81 15.27 2.41
CA TYR A 449 3.06 16.48 2.03
C TYR A 449 3.27 17.57 3.06
N SER A 450 3.46 18.81 2.62
CA SER A 450 3.50 19.95 3.54
C SER A 450 2.29 20.86 3.31
N PRO A 451 1.33 20.91 4.25
CA PRO A 451 0.23 21.88 4.19
C PRO A 451 0.69 23.34 4.14
N LYS A 452 1.91 23.62 4.62
CA LYS A 452 2.50 24.97 4.60
C LYS A 452 2.90 25.44 3.21
N THR A 453 3.43 24.54 2.37
CA THR A 453 3.85 24.87 1.00
C THR A 453 2.82 24.43 -0.03
N GLY A 454 1.92 23.51 0.33
CA GLY A 454 0.99 22.87 -0.58
C GLY A 454 1.66 21.88 -1.54
N LEU A 455 2.89 21.44 -1.25
CA LEU A 455 3.69 20.57 -2.13
C LEU A 455 3.87 19.18 -1.55
N ILE A 456 4.02 18.21 -2.45
CA ILE A 456 4.53 16.88 -2.16
C ILE A 456 6.05 16.87 -2.33
N TYR A 457 6.77 16.14 -1.49
CA TYR A 457 8.21 15.91 -1.54
C TYR A 457 8.46 14.41 -1.69
N SER A 458 8.98 13.99 -2.84
CA SER A 458 9.16 12.57 -3.16
C SER A 458 10.65 12.24 -3.33
N PRO A 459 11.14 11.17 -2.67
CA PRO A 459 12.38 10.51 -3.07
C PRO A 459 12.17 9.81 -4.41
N LEU A 460 13.22 9.75 -5.22
CA LEU A 460 13.19 9.21 -6.57
C LEU A 460 14.32 8.19 -6.79
N ASN A 461 13.99 7.18 -7.59
CA ASN A 461 14.89 6.29 -8.29
C ASN A 461 15.01 6.79 -9.74
N HIS A 462 16.23 6.87 -10.25
CA HIS A 462 16.54 7.35 -11.60
C HIS A 462 17.29 6.25 -12.36
N VAL A 463 16.60 5.13 -12.57
CA VAL A 463 17.18 3.88 -13.10
C VAL A 463 16.33 3.41 -14.27
N CYS A 464 16.98 2.91 -15.32
CA CYS A 464 16.36 2.29 -16.48
C CYS A 464 16.85 0.84 -16.60
N MET A 465 16.23 0.07 -17.49
CA MET A 465 16.54 -1.34 -17.65
C MET A 465 16.56 -1.81 -19.10
N THR A 466 17.23 -2.94 -19.24
CA THR A 466 17.09 -3.88 -20.33
C THR A 466 16.37 -5.10 -19.76
N TYR A 467 15.29 -5.55 -20.42
CA TYR A 467 14.35 -6.54 -19.89
C TYR A 467 14.04 -7.60 -20.94
N GLU A 468 14.16 -8.87 -20.58
CA GLU A 468 13.80 -10.02 -21.42
C GLU A 468 12.91 -10.99 -20.63
N PRO A 469 11.61 -11.08 -20.97
CA PRO A 469 10.75 -12.13 -20.44
C PRO A 469 11.19 -13.52 -20.93
N VAL A 470 11.07 -14.52 -20.07
CA VAL A 470 11.40 -15.92 -20.35
C VAL A 470 10.32 -16.85 -19.79
N GLU A 471 10.21 -18.06 -20.35
CA GLU A 471 9.29 -19.06 -19.82
C GLU A 471 9.69 -19.46 -18.38
N SER A 472 8.70 -19.57 -17.49
CA SER A 472 8.89 -20.07 -16.13
C SER A 472 7.69 -20.90 -15.67
N LYS A 473 7.96 -21.99 -14.96
CA LYS A 473 6.92 -22.91 -14.47
C LYS A 473 6.63 -22.65 -13.00
N TYR A 474 5.34 -22.61 -12.67
CA TYR A 474 4.90 -22.44 -11.29
C TYR A 474 5.13 -23.71 -10.47
N VAL A 475 5.76 -23.56 -9.32
CA VAL A 475 5.83 -24.54 -8.24
C VAL A 475 5.66 -23.79 -6.93
N ALA A 476 4.68 -24.19 -6.11
CA ALA A 476 4.42 -23.52 -4.84
C ALA A 476 5.68 -23.45 -3.95
N GLY A 477 5.97 -22.27 -3.40
CA GLY A 477 7.15 -22.03 -2.58
C GLY A 477 8.46 -21.86 -3.36
N GLN A 478 8.44 -21.87 -4.70
CA GLN A 478 9.58 -21.54 -5.54
C GLN A 478 9.37 -20.19 -6.24
N PRO A 479 10.45 -19.43 -6.54
CA PRO A 479 10.32 -18.22 -7.34
C PRO A 479 9.68 -18.49 -8.70
N TRP A 480 8.73 -17.66 -9.07
CA TRP A 480 8.01 -17.67 -10.35
C TRP A 480 8.03 -16.25 -10.95
N VAL A 481 9.21 -15.85 -11.43
CA VAL A 481 9.51 -14.50 -11.95
C VAL A 481 9.44 -14.45 -13.47
N GLY A 482 10.16 -15.31 -14.18
CA GLY A 482 10.07 -15.40 -15.64
C GLY A 482 10.65 -14.20 -16.42
N ALA A 483 11.73 -13.58 -15.94
CA ALA A 483 12.41 -12.51 -16.66
C ALA A 483 13.89 -12.39 -16.29
N THR A 484 14.68 -11.82 -17.20
CA THR A 484 16.07 -11.38 -16.97
C THR A 484 16.18 -9.88 -17.14
N LEU A 485 16.81 -9.21 -16.17
CA LEU A 485 16.95 -7.75 -16.17
C LEU A 485 18.40 -7.33 -16.01
N THR A 486 18.78 -6.24 -16.67
CA THR A 486 20.00 -5.48 -16.37
C THR A 486 19.62 -4.02 -16.19
N MET A 487 19.99 -3.45 -15.04
CA MET A 487 19.65 -2.07 -14.68
C MET A 487 20.85 -1.15 -14.78
N PHE A 488 20.60 0.11 -15.16
CA PHE A 488 21.62 1.15 -15.31
C PHE A 488 21.05 2.52 -14.99
N ALA A 489 21.92 3.48 -14.69
CA ALA A 489 21.52 4.86 -14.41
C ALA A 489 20.72 5.44 -15.59
N GLY A 490 19.66 6.19 -15.27
CA GLY A 490 18.89 6.92 -16.27
C GLY A 490 19.71 8.07 -16.91
N PRO A 491 19.10 8.78 -17.88
CA PRO A 491 19.82 9.74 -18.74
C PRO A 491 20.42 10.94 -17.98
N ASP A 492 20.00 11.20 -16.74
CA ASP A 492 20.55 12.30 -15.93
C ASP A 492 21.95 12.04 -15.36
N GLY A 493 22.52 10.84 -15.55
CA GLY A 493 23.85 10.45 -15.06
C GLY A 493 23.90 10.17 -13.56
N VAL A 494 22.75 9.99 -12.94
CA VAL A 494 22.57 9.68 -11.51
C VAL A 494 21.55 8.57 -11.33
N MET A 495 21.55 7.89 -10.18
CA MET A 495 20.61 6.80 -9.91
C MET A 495 19.44 7.21 -9.01
N GLY A 496 19.42 8.43 -8.49
CA GLY A 496 18.29 8.90 -7.69
C GLY A 496 18.11 10.41 -7.71
N GLY A 497 17.15 10.85 -6.93
CA GLY A 497 16.95 12.26 -6.66
C GLY A 497 15.87 12.52 -5.64
N PHE A 498 15.59 13.81 -5.43
CA PHE A 498 14.56 14.30 -4.54
C PHE A 498 13.85 15.46 -5.21
N ALA A 499 12.53 15.41 -5.30
CA ALA A 499 11.76 16.41 -6.04
C ALA A 499 10.54 16.86 -5.26
N ALA A 500 10.08 18.08 -5.56
CA ALA A 500 8.78 18.55 -5.12
C ALA A 500 7.81 18.69 -6.28
N TYR A 501 6.53 18.41 -6.00
CA TYR A 501 5.44 18.42 -6.98
C TYR A 501 4.24 19.21 -6.43
N ASP A 502 3.53 19.91 -7.32
CA ASP A 502 2.18 20.40 -7.01
C ASP A 502 1.20 19.22 -7.14
N PRO A 503 0.53 18.78 -6.05
CA PRO A 503 -0.30 17.58 -6.09
C PRO A 503 -1.60 17.73 -6.90
N MET A 504 -2.00 18.95 -7.29
CA MET A 504 -3.21 19.12 -8.11
C MET A 504 -2.92 19.05 -9.60
N THR A 505 -1.68 19.33 -10.00
CA THR A 505 -1.27 19.30 -11.41
C THR A 505 -0.26 18.20 -11.70
N ASN A 506 0.31 17.58 -10.66
CA ASN A 506 1.42 16.63 -10.69
C ASN A 506 2.69 17.14 -11.38
N LYS A 507 2.78 18.46 -11.63
CA LYS A 507 3.95 19.09 -12.21
C LYS A 507 5.05 19.27 -11.18
N LYS A 508 6.27 18.93 -11.60
CA LYS A 508 7.50 19.11 -10.83
C LYS A 508 7.80 20.60 -10.62
N VAL A 509 7.98 21.00 -9.37
CA VAL A 509 8.35 22.37 -8.96
C VAL A 509 9.87 22.53 -8.94
N TRP A 510 10.58 21.55 -8.38
CA TRP A 510 12.05 21.49 -8.39
C TRP A 510 12.51 20.05 -8.24
N TYR A 511 13.80 19.81 -8.55
CA TYR A 511 14.44 18.51 -8.50
C TYR A 511 15.92 18.64 -8.15
N ASN A 512 16.36 17.82 -7.20
CA ASN A 512 17.75 17.66 -6.81
C ASN A 512 18.22 16.26 -7.21
N LYS A 513 19.35 16.18 -7.89
CA LYS A 513 19.98 14.92 -8.27
C LYS A 513 20.67 14.29 -7.07
N GLU A 514 20.53 12.97 -6.90
CA GLU A 514 21.22 12.19 -5.87
C GLU A 514 22.04 11.09 -6.52
N LYS A 515 23.28 10.89 -6.04
CA LYS A 515 24.20 9.90 -6.64
C LYS A 515 23.59 8.50 -6.69
N PHE A 516 22.87 8.13 -5.64
CA PHE A 516 22.23 6.83 -5.46
C PHE A 516 20.71 6.99 -5.39
N SER A 517 19.99 5.91 -5.70
CA SER A 517 18.56 5.78 -5.42
C SER A 517 18.25 6.21 -3.98
N ALA A 518 17.28 7.09 -3.81
CA ALA A 518 16.85 7.55 -2.50
C ALA A 518 15.89 6.51 -1.91
N TRP A 519 16.40 5.55 -1.14
CA TRP A 519 15.61 4.48 -0.50
C TRP A 519 15.00 4.88 0.86
N GLY A 520 15.35 6.06 1.37
CA GLY A 520 14.72 6.66 2.56
C GLY A 520 13.47 7.44 2.20
N GLY A 521 12.50 7.49 3.11
CA GLY A 521 11.33 8.36 2.99
C GLY A 521 11.66 9.86 3.10
N ALA A 522 10.72 10.71 2.71
CA ALA A 522 10.83 12.17 2.75
C ALA A 522 10.57 12.79 4.13
#